data_AF-A0A2E5GLR6-F1
#
_entry.id   AF-A0A2E5GLR6-F1
#
_cell.length_a   1.000
_cell.length_b   1.000
_cell.length_c   1.000
_cell.angle_alpha   90.00
_cell.angle_beta   90.00
_cell.angle_gamma   90.00
#
_symmetry.space_group_name_H-M   'P 1'
#
loop_
_entity.id
_entity.type
_entity.pdbx_description
1 polymer ?
#
loop_
_entity_poly.entity_id
_entity_poly.type
_entity_poly.pdbx_seq_one_letter_code
_entity_poly.pdbx_strand_id
1 'polypeptide(L)'
;MRIINFIKNLYLGKRLFFILAVLIVLFLFSYWWHTLFSIALLGTFFLSVAFLFDVVLLFKNKEGINASRKLPEKFSNSDLNEVPLAIQSKYNFAIGISVIDEIPVQFQKRDFLKTGSVPSRGKTIINYQLRPLERGVYTFGRLNIYVNSTLNLARRRFTFGKDQEVKVYPSFIQMKKYAFLAIDNKLTQFGLKKIRRIGHTMEFEQIKEYVSGDDVRTINWKATAKRGELMINQFQDEKSQPVYSIIDASRVMKMPFNGLTLLDYAINSSLAFSNIALKKNDKTGLLTFSNTIHNHLAASSKKTHLNTILEVLYSISTNFLDSDFGRLYAEVKRKITHRSLLLLYTNFEHSSAMQRQLPYLKGLSQKHVLVVIFFENTELEVLITKKAQNTPEIYHKTIAQKIHYEKKLMVKELEKNGIQTVLTKPEDLTVNTINKYLEIKARGIL
;
A
#
# COMPACT_ATOMS: atom_id res chain seq x y z
N MET A 1 -22.49 35.55 22.25
CA MET A 1 -21.67 34.37 21.86
C MET A 1 -22.22 33.02 22.34
N ARG A 2 -22.70 32.88 23.60
CA ARG A 2 -23.23 31.59 24.15
C ARG A 2 -24.47 31.04 23.43
N ILE A 3 -25.44 31.89 23.08
CA ILE A 3 -26.66 31.48 22.36
C ILE A 3 -26.35 30.97 20.95
N ILE A 4 -25.43 31.63 20.24
CA ILE A 4 -24.99 31.21 18.90
C ILE A 4 -24.32 29.82 18.96
N ASN A 5 -23.50 29.55 19.97
CA ASN A 5 -22.89 28.23 20.16
C ASN A 5 -23.90 27.15 20.57
N PHE A 6 -24.97 27.53 21.28
CA PHE A 6 -26.07 26.62 21.60
C PHE A 6 -26.84 26.23 20.32
N ILE A 7 -27.27 27.21 19.53
CA ILE A 7 -28.01 26.99 18.28
C ILE A 7 -27.18 26.19 17.28
N LYS A 8 -25.89 26.51 17.12
CA LYS A 8 -24.98 25.79 16.21
C LYS A 8 -24.78 24.32 16.55
N ASN A 9 -25.05 23.91 17.79
CA ASN A 9 -24.83 22.53 18.25
C ASN A 9 -26.13 21.79 18.57
N LEU A 10 -27.29 22.47 18.50
CA LEU A 10 -28.59 21.86 18.66
C LEU A 10 -29.08 21.36 17.30
N TYR A 11 -29.44 20.08 17.25
CA TYR A 11 -30.03 19.42 16.10
C TYR A 11 -31.32 18.73 16.54
N LEU A 12 -32.25 18.56 15.61
CA LEU A 12 -33.53 17.92 15.88
C LEU A 12 -33.49 16.43 15.54
N GLY A 13 -34.10 15.61 16.41
CA GLY A 13 -34.20 14.17 16.19
C GLY A 13 -35.29 13.82 15.18
N LYS A 14 -35.13 12.70 14.48
CA LYS A 14 -36.15 12.20 13.53
C LYS A 14 -37.51 11.96 14.21
N ARG A 15 -37.51 11.51 15.48
CA ARG A 15 -38.75 11.26 16.24
C ARG A 15 -39.58 12.52 16.43
N LEU A 16 -38.94 13.67 16.65
CA LEU A 16 -39.64 14.95 16.78
C LEU A 16 -40.45 15.24 15.50
N PHE A 17 -39.84 15.08 14.33
CA PHE A 17 -40.52 15.30 13.05
C PHE A 17 -41.68 14.32 12.82
N PHE A 18 -41.53 13.04 13.19
CA PHE A 18 -42.63 12.08 13.10
C PHE A 18 -43.79 12.43 14.01
N ILE A 19 -43.52 12.80 15.27
CA ILE A 19 -44.59 13.19 16.22
C ILE A 19 -45.28 14.47 15.73
N LEU A 20 -44.52 15.45 15.24
CA LEU A 20 -45.08 16.67 14.65
C LEU A 20 -45.95 16.37 13.43
N ALA A 21 -45.54 15.47 12.53
CA ALA A 21 -46.34 15.07 11.38
C ALA A 21 -47.67 14.42 11.80
N VAL A 22 -47.64 13.54 12.81
CA VAL A 22 -48.85 12.92 13.37
C VAL A 22 -49.76 13.98 14.00
N LEU A 23 -49.20 14.92 14.76
CA LEU A 23 -49.97 16.02 15.36
C LEU A 23 -50.61 16.92 14.29
N ILE A 24 -49.90 17.22 13.19
CA ILE A 24 -50.44 17.98 12.06
C ILE A 24 -51.63 17.24 11.44
N VAL A 25 -51.51 15.93 11.23
CA VAL A 25 -52.60 15.10 10.71
C VAL A 25 -53.79 15.11 11.66
N LEU A 26 -53.57 15.00 12.97
CA LEU A 26 -54.63 15.10 13.98
C LEU A 26 -55.32 16.48 13.96
N PHE A 27 -54.57 17.56 13.80
CA PHE A 27 -55.14 18.91 13.64
C PHE A 27 -55.98 19.01 12.36
N LEU A 28 -55.55 18.43 11.24
CA LEU A 28 -56.33 18.43 10.00
C LEU A 28 -57.65 17.66 10.18
N PHE A 29 -57.61 16.47 10.78
CA PHE A 29 -58.82 15.67 11.02
C PHE A 29 -59.73 16.25 12.12
N SER A 30 -59.23 17.16 12.96
CA SER A 30 -60.04 17.80 13.99
C SER A 30 -61.18 18.67 13.45
N TYR A 31 -61.14 19.02 12.16
CA TYR A 31 -62.26 19.67 11.46
C TYR A 31 -63.52 18.80 11.46
N TRP A 32 -63.38 17.48 11.23
CA TRP A 32 -64.52 16.55 11.20
C TRP A 32 -64.87 16.00 12.59
N TRP A 33 -63.88 15.88 13.48
CA TRP A 33 -64.07 15.40 14.85
C TRP A 33 -63.46 16.36 15.86
N HIS A 34 -64.30 17.17 16.49
CA HIS A 34 -63.88 18.23 17.41
C HIS A 34 -63.08 17.72 18.63
N THR A 35 -63.29 16.47 19.06
CA THR A 35 -62.53 15.85 20.16
C THR A 35 -61.04 15.67 19.85
N LEU A 36 -60.68 15.52 18.57
CA LEU A 36 -59.27 15.39 18.15
C LEU A 36 -58.49 16.69 18.36
N PHE A 37 -59.17 17.85 18.40
CA PHE A 37 -58.53 19.14 18.62
C PHE A 37 -57.90 19.21 20.02
N SER A 38 -58.65 18.86 21.06
CA SER A 38 -58.16 18.84 22.45
C SER A 38 -57.01 17.83 22.64
N ILE A 39 -57.08 16.68 21.96
CA ILE A 39 -56.03 15.66 21.99
C ILE A 39 -54.75 16.18 21.32
N ALA A 40 -54.86 16.83 20.16
CA ALA A 40 -53.73 17.40 19.44
C ALA A 40 -53.07 18.56 20.22
N LEU A 41 -53.88 19.39 20.90
CA LEU A 41 -53.40 20.48 21.74
C LEU A 41 -52.61 19.97 22.96
N LEU A 42 -53.17 18.99 23.69
CA LEU A 42 -52.47 18.33 24.80
C LEU A 42 -51.19 17.65 24.33
N GLY A 43 -51.26 16.92 23.20
CA GLY A 43 -50.10 16.26 22.59
C GLY A 43 -48.97 17.24 22.24
N THR A 44 -49.32 18.43 21.74
CA THR A 44 -48.36 19.50 21.44
C THR A 44 -47.72 20.07 22.70
N PHE A 45 -48.52 20.28 23.76
CA PHE A 45 -47.99 20.73 25.06
C PHE A 45 -47.01 19.71 25.65
N PHE A 46 -47.40 18.44 25.72
CA PHE A 46 -46.51 17.36 26.21
C PHE A 46 -45.25 17.21 25.37
N LEU A 47 -45.35 17.32 24.04
CA LEU A 47 -44.18 17.29 23.16
C LEU A 47 -43.23 18.46 23.43
N SER A 48 -43.78 19.66 23.65
CA SER A 48 -42.98 20.86 23.95
C SER A 48 -42.23 20.72 25.26
N VAL A 49 -42.92 20.22 26.31
CA VAL A 49 -42.30 19.94 27.62
C VAL A 49 -41.24 18.85 27.50
N ALA A 50 -41.53 17.74 26.80
CA ALA A 50 -40.58 16.65 26.58
C ALA A 50 -39.36 17.09 25.77
N PHE A 51 -39.54 17.94 24.76
CA PHE A 51 -38.46 18.51 23.97
C PHE A 51 -37.56 19.42 24.83
N LEU A 52 -38.16 20.32 25.61
CA LEU A 52 -37.41 21.21 26.50
C LEU A 52 -36.62 20.42 27.55
N PHE A 53 -37.25 19.39 28.13
CA PHE A 53 -36.59 18.47 29.05
C PHE A 53 -35.40 17.75 28.40
N ASP A 54 -35.56 17.21 27.19
CA ASP A 54 -34.50 16.53 26.44
C ASP A 54 -33.32 17.47 26.13
N VAL A 55 -33.61 18.71 25.72
CA VAL A 55 -32.60 19.74 25.47
C VAL A 55 -31.84 20.09 26.76
N VAL A 56 -32.53 20.33 27.88
CA VAL A 56 -31.86 20.63 29.16
C VAL A 56 -30.98 19.46 29.60
N LEU A 57 -31.47 18.24 29.47
CA LEU A 57 -30.75 17.01 29.84
C LEU A 57 -29.46 16.84 29.02
N LEU A 58 -29.47 17.16 27.72
CA LEU A 58 -28.30 17.13 26.86
C LEU A 58 -27.33 18.32 27.06
N PHE A 59 -27.83 19.51 27.40
CA PHE A 59 -26.99 20.72 27.49
C PHE A 59 -26.53 21.07 28.91
N LYS A 60 -27.09 20.43 29.96
CA LYS A 60 -26.68 20.64 31.36
C LYS A 60 -25.20 20.35 31.59
N ASN A 61 -24.67 19.27 30.99
CA ASN A 61 -23.25 18.94 31.10
C ASN A 61 -22.46 19.54 29.93
N LYS A 62 -21.66 20.59 30.17
CA LYS A 62 -20.85 21.24 29.11
C LYS A 62 -19.91 20.24 28.43
N GLU A 63 -19.28 19.37 29.20
CA GLU A 63 -18.43 18.27 28.72
C GLU A 63 -19.21 16.95 28.80
N GLY A 64 -20.30 16.83 28.05
CA GLY A 64 -21.14 15.61 28.08
C GLY A 64 -20.41 14.35 27.62
N ILE A 65 -19.45 14.47 26.70
CA ILE A 65 -18.62 13.37 26.21
C ILE A 65 -17.17 13.84 26.02
N ASN A 66 -16.24 12.88 26.08
CA ASN A 66 -14.88 13.04 25.57
C ASN A 66 -14.65 12.03 24.45
N ALA A 67 -14.07 12.46 23.33
CA ALA A 67 -13.76 11.56 22.23
C ALA A 67 -12.42 11.88 21.60
N SER A 68 -11.75 10.83 21.13
CA SER A 68 -10.47 10.94 20.45
C SER A 68 -10.41 9.95 19.29
N ARG A 69 -9.89 10.43 18.16
CA ARG A 69 -9.44 9.59 17.06
C ARG A 69 -8.01 9.15 17.38
N LYS A 70 -7.79 7.85 17.49
CA LYS A 70 -6.47 7.26 17.70
C LYS A 70 -5.89 6.88 16.33
N LEU A 71 -5.12 7.79 15.74
CA LEU A 71 -4.42 7.52 14.49
C LEU A 71 -3.14 6.73 14.76
N PRO A 72 -2.79 5.75 13.90
CA PRO A 72 -1.45 5.17 13.93
C PRO A 72 -0.40 6.20 13.48
N GLU A 73 0.87 5.97 13.80
CA GLU A 73 1.96 6.85 13.38
C GLU A 73 2.08 6.96 11.86
N LYS A 74 1.80 5.85 11.15
CA LYS A 74 1.93 5.71 9.70
C LYS A 74 0.80 4.84 9.17
N PHE A 75 0.22 5.24 8.04
CA PHE A 75 -0.66 4.40 7.24
C PHE A 75 0.13 3.62 6.18
N SER A 76 -0.33 2.42 5.86
CA SER A 76 0.21 1.54 4.82
C SER A 76 -0.57 1.75 3.53
N ASN A 77 0.09 2.20 2.45
CA ASN A 77 -0.54 2.41 1.15
C ASN A 77 -1.14 1.11 0.61
N SER A 78 -2.28 1.20 -0.08
CA SER A 78 -3.04 0.06 -0.62
C SER A 78 -3.60 -0.93 0.40
N ASP A 79 -3.37 -0.77 1.70
CA ASP A 79 -3.85 -1.71 2.71
C ASP A 79 -4.97 -1.09 3.56
N LEU A 80 -5.75 -1.96 4.23
CA LEU A 80 -6.75 -1.52 5.20
C LEU A 80 -6.04 -1.09 6.49
N ASN A 81 -6.18 0.18 6.84
CA ASN A 81 -5.65 0.77 8.07
C ASN A 81 -6.80 1.00 9.04
N GLU A 82 -6.65 0.52 10.27
CA GLU A 82 -7.66 0.70 11.31
C GLU A 82 -7.56 2.08 11.96
N VAL A 83 -8.72 2.70 12.16
CA VAL A 83 -8.86 3.97 12.88
C VAL A 83 -9.83 3.79 14.04
N PRO A 84 -9.33 3.50 15.25
CA PRO A 84 -10.15 3.42 16.45
C PRO A 84 -10.61 4.79 16.92
N LEU A 85 -11.91 4.92 17.16
CA LEU A 85 -12.54 6.08 17.81
C LEU A 85 -12.89 5.72 19.24
N ALA A 86 -12.18 6.31 20.20
CA ALA A 86 -12.44 6.11 21.62
C ALA A 86 -13.40 7.20 22.11
N ILE A 87 -14.58 6.80 22.58
CA ILE A 87 -15.65 7.70 23.05
C ILE A 87 -16.00 7.35 24.49
N GLN A 88 -15.99 8.35 25.36
CA GLN A 88 -16.35 8.23 26.77
C GLN A 88 -17.53 9.15 27.09
N SER A 89 -18.57 8.59 27.69
CA SER A 89 -19.72 9.35 28.18
C SER A 89 -19.45 9.88 29.59
N LYS A 90 -19.82 11.13 29.84
CA LYS A 90 -19.92 11.73 31.19
C LYS A 90 -21.39 11.93 31.61
N TYR A 91 -22.35 11.43 30.83
CA TYR A 91 -23.76 11.46 31.20
C TYR A 91 -24.11 10.33 32.18
N ASN A 92 -25.09 10.58 33.05
CA ASN A 92 -25.60 9.61 34.02
C ASN A 92 -26.66 8.66 33.42
N PHE A 93 -26.88 8.70 32.11
CA PHE A 93 -27.82 7.86 31.38
C PHE A 93 -27.15 7.33 30.10
N ALA A 94 -27.70 6.26 29.53
CA ALA A 94 -27.22 5.72 28.27
C ALA A 94 -27.56 6.69 27.13
N ILE A 95 -26.57 6.96 26.27
CA ILE A 95 -26.71 7.86 25.13
C ILE A 95 -26.62 7.07 23.83
N GLY A 96 -27.40 7.48 22.82
CA GLY A 96 -27.11 7.10 21.45
C GLY A 96 -26.11 8.10 20.84
N ILE A 97 -25.29 7.59 19.93
CA ILE A 97 -24.28 8.37 19.24
C ILE A 97 -24.38 8.16 17.73
N SER A 98 -24.17 9.24 16.98
CA SER A 98 -23.95 9.24 15.54
C SER A 98 -22.66 9.99 15.26
N VAL A 99 -21.69 9.32 14.66
CA VAL A 99 -20.33 9.79 14.45
C VAL A 99 -20.13 10.07 12.98
N ILE A 100 -19.73 11.31 12.69
CA ILE A 100 -19.32 11.78 11.37
C ILE A 100 -17.87 12.23 11.52
N ASP A 101 -16.96 11.44 10.97
CA ASP A 101 -15.56 11.77 10.91
C ASP A 101 -15.27 12.45 9.57
N GLU A 102 -14.74 13.69 9.59
CA GLU A 102 -14.27 14.39 8.40
C GLU A 102 -12.98 13.76 7.89
N ILE A 103 -13.15 12.66 7.14
CA ILE A 103 -12.07 11.90 6.52
C ILE A 103 -11.41 12.73 5.40
N PRO A 104 -10.07 12.66 5.24
CA PRO A 104 -9.35 13.38 4.20
C PRO A 104 -9.92 13.14 2.78
N VAL A 105 -9.87 14.18 1.95
CA VAL A 105 -10.46 14.20 0.59
C VAL A 105 -9.94 13.08 -0.30
N GLN A 106 -8.69 12.68 -0.12
CA GLN A 106 -8.02 11.62 -0.89
C GLN A 106 -8.71 10.25 -0.75
N PHE A 107 -9.48 10.01 0.32
CA PHE A 107 -10.27 8.78 0.47
C PHE A 107 -11.60 8.82 -0.28
N GLN A 108 -12.03 9.99 -0.76
CA GLN A 108 -13.31 10.22 -1.48
C GLN A 108 -14.56 9.68 -0.75
N LYS A 109 -14.49 9.47 0.57
CA LYS A 109 -15.58 8.91 1.38
C LYS A 109 -16.44 10.03 1.97
N ARG A 110 -17.57 10.32 1.32
CA ARG A 110 -18.45 11.46 1.67
C ARG A 110 -19.64 11.09 2.56
N ASP A 111 -19.97 9.81 2.65
CA ASP A 111 -21.15 9.27 3.33
C ASP A 111 -20.83 8.61 4.67
N PHE A 112 -19.70 8.99 5.29
CA PHE A 112 -19.27 8.36 6.53
C PHE A 112 -20.22 8.67 7.70
N LEU A 113 -20.91 7.64 8.16
CA LEU A 113 -21.74 7.67 9.35
C LEU A 113 -21.58 6.36 10.13
N LYS A 114 -21.26 6.46 11.42
CA LYS A 114 -21.28 5.33 12.36
C LYS A 114 -22.22 5.62 13.50
N THR A 115 -23.13 4.71 13.79
CA THR A 115 -24.07 4.82 14.90
C THR A 115 -23.74 3.81 15.99
N GLY A 116 -24.07 4.13 17.23
CA GLY A 116 -23.91 3.23 18.35
C GLY A 116 -24.58 3.77 19.61
N SER A 117 -24.32 3.11 20.73
CA SER A 117 -24.71 3.59 22.06
C SER A 117 -23.50 3.57 23.00
N VAL A 118 -23.53 4.46 23.99
CA VAL A 118 -22.55 4.48 25.07
C VAL A 118 -23.31 4.35 26.39
N PRO A 119 -22.96 3.36 27.24
CA PRO A 119 -23.56 3.23 28.56
C PRO A 119 -23.37 4.48 29.42
N SER A 120 -24.19 4.60 30.47
CA SER A 120 -24.03 5.65 31.49
C SER A 120 -22.61 5.63 32.06
N ARG A 121 -21.93 6.78 32.05
CA ARG A 121 -20.52 6.95 32.45
C ARG A 121 -19.55 5.93 31.81
N GLY A 122 -19.95 5.30 30.71
CA GLY A 122 -19.23 4.21 30.06
C GLY A 122 -18.27 4.67 28.96
N LYS A 123 -17.60 3.69 28.35
CA LYS A 123 -16.71 3.87 27.20
C LYS A 123 -17.12 2.91 26.08
N THR A 124 -17.01 3.38 24.84
CA THR A 124 -17.23 2.60 23.62
C THR A 124 -16.08 2.89 22.66
N ILE A 125 -15.64 1.87 21.95
CA ILE A 125 -14.68 2.00 20.85
C ILE A 125 -15.41 1.66 19.54
N ILE A 126 -15.36 2.56 18.57
CA ILE A 126 -15.86 2.33 17.21
C ILE A 126 -14.66 2.25 16.29
N ASN A 127 -14.48 1.10 15.64
CA ASN A 127 -13.43 0.91 14.66
C ASN A 127 -14.00 1.08 13.25
N TYR A 128 -13.24 1.75 12.40
CA TYR A 128 -13.45 1.73 10.96
C TYR A 128 -12.12 1.63 10.24
N GLN A 129 -12.17 1.20 8.99
CA GLN A 129 -10.99 1.00 8.17
C GLN A 129 -10.96 1.99 7.00
N LEU A 130 -9.75 2.43 6.66
CA LEU A 130 -9.47 3.28 5.51
C LEU A 130 -8.36 2.66 4.67
N ARG A 131 -8.53 2.68 3.34
CA ARG A 131 -7.53 2.21 2.38
C ARG A 131 -7.01 3.41 1.59
N PRO A 132 -5.81 3.92 1.88
CA PRO A 132 -5.24 4.99 1.07
C PRO A 132 -4.73 4.41 -0.25
N LEU A 133 -4.92 5.18 -1.32
CA LEU A 133 -4.50 4.84 -2.67
C LEU A 133 -3.33 5.71 -3.14
N GLU A 134 -3.03 6.79 -2.42
CA GLU A 134 -1.93 7.69 -2.74
C GLU A 134 -1.01 7.81 -1.50
N ARG A 135 0.30 7.88 -1.73
CA ARG A 135 1.26 8.22 -0.66
C ARG A 135 1.22 9.73 -0.42
N GLY A 136 1.52 10.13 0.81
CA GLY A 136 1.61 11.54 1.17
C GLY A 136 1.23 11.81 2.61
N VAL A 137 0.84 13.05 2.89
CA VAL A 137 0.32 13.47 4.21
C VAL A 137 -1.19 13.65 4.08
N TYR A 138 -1.91 13.05 5.01
CA TYR A 138 -3.36 13.09 5.07
C TYR A 138 -3.77 13.85 6.32
N THR A 139 -4.52 14.93 6.15
CA THR A 139 -5.02 15.76 7.24
C THR A 139 -6.49 15.47 7.46
N PHE A 140 -6.82 14.93 8.61
CA PHE A 140 -8.21 14.72 9.01
C PHE A 140 -8.83 16.02 9.50
N GLY A 141 -10.08 16.23 9.11
CA GLY A 141 -10.90 17.29 9.65
C GLY A 141 -11.42 16.94 11.05
N ARG A 142 -12.54 17.57 11.40
CA ARG A 142 -13.18 17.41 12.70
C ARG A 142 -13.87 16.05 12.86
N LEU A 143 -13.72 15.48 14.05
CA LEU A 143 -14.55 14.38 14.52
C LEU A 143 -15.85 14.96 15.12
N ASN A 144 -16.95 14.83 14.41
CA ASN A 144 -18.26 15.31 14.82
C ASN A 144 -19.08 14.16 15.44
N ILE A 145 -19.54 14.33 16.68
CA ILE A 145 -20.35 13.33 17.38
C ILE A 145 -21.67 13.98 17.77
N TYR A 146 -22.76 13.40 17.30
CA TYR A 146 -24.12 13.77 17.64
C TYR A 146 -24.65 12.82 18.70
N VAL A 147 -25.00 13.38 19.85
CA VAL A 147 -25.50 12.65 21.02
C VAL A 147 -27.01 12.86 21.11
N ASN A 148 -27.75 11.80 21.37
CA ASN A 148 -29.16 11.85 21.74
C ASN A 148 -29.42 11.10 23.05
N SER A 149 -30.48 11.51 23.75
CA SER A 149 -31.02 10.76 24.88
C SER A 149 -31.92 9.61 24.38
N THR A 150 -32.49 8.87 25.32
CA THR A 150 -33.52 7.85 25.05
C THR A 150 -34.79 8.42 24.42
N LEU A 151 -35.14 9.69 24.70
CA LEU A 151 -36.27 10.39 24.08
C LEU A 151 -36.02 10.63 22.59
N ASN A 152 -34.77 10.95 22.22
CA ASN A 152 -34.33 11.17 20.84
C ASN A 152 -35.15 12.25 20.12
N LEU A 153 -35.58 13.29 20.86
CA LEU A 153 -36.28 14.47 20.33
C LEU A 153 -35.27 15.55 19.92
N ALA A 154 -34.23 15.73 20.72
CA ALA A 154 -33.11 16.63 20.45
C ALA A 154 -31.80 15.85 20.28
N ARG A 155 -30.86 16.49 19.59
CA ARG A 155 -29.49 16.01 19.37
C ARG A 155 -28.52 17.14 19.70
N ARG A 156 -27.41 16.80 20.32
CA ARG A 156 -26.32 17.73 20.61
C ARG A 156 -25.06 17.33 19.87
N ARG A 157 -24.45 18.25 19.13
CA ARG A 157 -23.17 18.06 18.45
C ARG A 157 -22.00 18.40 19.37
N PHE A 158 -20.99 17.54 19.36
CA PHE A 158 -19.65 17.75 19.90
C PHE A 158 -18.62 17.58 18.78
N THR A 159 -17.50 18.30 18.89
CA THR A 159 -16.47 18.37 17.85
C THR A 159 -15.10 18.16 18.49
N PHE A 160 -14.29 17.25 17.94
CA PHE A 160 -12.97 16.87 18.45
C PHE A 160 -11.93 16.72 17.32
N GLY A 161 -10.65 16.57 17.67
CA GLY A 161 -9.63 16.00 16.77
C GLY A 161 -9.40 16.73 15.45
N LYS A 162 -9.45 18.07 15.47
CA LYS A 162 -9.26 18.92 14.28
C LYS A 162 -7.80 18.85 13.81
N ASP A 163 -7.61 18.80 12.48
CA ASP A 163 -6.32 18.93 11.79
C ASP A 163 -5.27 17.88 12.22
N GLN A 164 -5.71 16.65 12.51
CA GLN A 164 -4.79 15.56 12.81
C GLN A 164 -4.16 15.01 11.53
N GLU A 165 -2.83 14.90 11.49
CA GLU A 165 -2.11 14.42 10.33
C GLU A 165 -1.66 12.97 10.47
N VAL A 166 -1.66 12.24 9.37
CA VAL A 166 -1.04 10.91 9.25
C VAL A 166 -0.30 10.79 7.92
N LYS A 167 0.89 10.21 7.97
CA LYS A 167 1.70 9.96 6.78
C LYS A 167 1.36 8.58 6.21
N VAL A 168 1.11 8.50 4.90
CA VAL A 168 0.90 7.25 4.17
C VAL A 168 2.21 6.81 3.53
N TYR A 169 2.79 5.75 4.07
CA TYR A 169 4.02 5.12 3.61
C TYR A 169 3.74 4.02 2.58
N PRO A 170 4.76 3.60 1.81
CA PRO A 170 4.70 2.35 1.05
C PRO A 170 4.19 1.17 1.91
N SER A 171 3.63 0.15 1.25
CA SER A 171 2.94 -0.94 1.92
C SER A 171 3.86 -1.79 2.80
N PHE A 172 3.97 -1.42 4.08
CA PHE A 172 4.74 -2.18 5.06
C PHE A 172 3.98 -3.43 5.55
N ILE A 173 2.64 -3.45 5.43
CA ILE A 173 1.84 -4.64 5.73
C ILE A 173 2.12 -5.73 4.69
N GLN A 174 2.11 -5.39 3.39
CA GLN A 174 2.48 -6.35 2.34
C GLN A 174 3.94 -6.77 2.45
N MET A 175 4.86 -5.82 2.72
CA MET A 175 6.27 -6.14 2.98
C MET A 175 6.43 -7.21 4.08
N LYS A 176 5.70 -7.08 5.21
CA LYS A 176 5.71 -8.07 6.29
C LYS A 176 5.08 -9.40 5.84
N LYS A 177 3.95 -9.36 5.14
CA LYS A 177 3.26 -10.55 4.59
C LYS A 177 4.20 -11.37 3.69
N TYR A 178 4.85 -10.73 2.71
CA TYR A 178 5.75 -11.43 1.78
C TYR A 178 7.01 -11.94 2.46
N ALA A 179 7.56 -11.19 3.42
CA ALA A 179 8.70 -11.66 4.18
C ALA A 179 8.37 -12.90 5.03
N PHE A 180 7.15 -13.00 5.57
CA PHE A 180 6.68 -14.21 6.25
C PHE A 180 6.59 -15.39 5.28
N LEU A 181 5.97 -15.21 4.11
CA LEU A 181 5.85 -16.24 3.07
C LEU A 181 7.22 -16.73 2.55
N ALA A 182 8.22 -15.84 2.48
CA ALA A 182 9.57 -16.15 2.02
C ALA A 182 10.43 -16.93 3.04
N ILE A 183 10.12 -16.84 4.34
CA ILE A 183 10.82 -17.58 5.39
C ILE A 183 10.30 -19.00 5.48
N ASP A 184 8.97 -19.20 5.42
CA ASP A 184 8.32 -20.48 5.68
C ASP A 184 8.46 -21.50 4.53
N ASN A 185 9.29 -21.22 3.52
CA ASN A 185 9.31 -21.91 2.21
C ASN A 185 7.93 -22.05 1.53
N LYS A 186 6.83 -21.54 2.10
CA LYS A 186 5.44 -21.60 1.59
C LYS A 186 5.22 -20.80 0.32
N LEU A 187 6.17 -19.95 -0.09
CA LEU A 187 6.21 -19.46 -1.46
C LEU A 187 6.15 -20.61 -2.48
N THR A 188 6.67 -21.80 -2.15
CA THR A 188 6.56 -23.00 -3.00
C THR A 188 5.12 -23.42 -3.34
N GLN A 189 4.12 -23.04 -2.53
CA GLN A 189 2.72 -23.44 -2.72
C GLN A 189 1.90 -22.47 -3.60
N PHE A 190 2.35 -21.23 -3.82
CA PHE A 190 1.68 -20.26 -4.71
C PHE A 190 2.17 -20.35 -6.18
N GLY A 191 2.26 -21.57 -6.73
CA GLY A 191 2.61 -21.79 -8.15
C GLY A 191 4.11 -21.89 -8.48
N LEU A 192 4.96 -22.16 -7.49
CA LEU A 192 6.42 -22.22 -7.68
C LEU A 192 6.93 -23.63 -8.01
N LYS A 193 7.61 -23.74 -9.15
CA LYS A 193 8.43 -24.90 -9.51
C LYS A 193 9.57 -25.03 -8.51
N LYS A 194 9.79 -26.22 -7.92
CA LYS A 194 10.93 -26.50 -7.04
C LYS A 194 12.23 -26.29 -7.83
N ILE A 195 12.88 -25.13 -7.65
CA ILE A 195 14.18 -24.88 -8.25
C ILE A 195 15.19 -25.73 -7.48
N ARG A 196 15.69 -26.80 -8.10
CA ARG A 196 16.82 -27.55 -7.56
C ARG A 196 18.00 -26.59 -7.48
N ARG A 197 18.59 -26.42 -6.29
CA ARG A 197 19.92 -25.80 -6.15
C ARG A 197 20.90 -26.69 -6.90
N ILE A 198 21.49 -26.18 -7.98
CA ILE A 198 22.53 -26.86 -8.72
C ILE A 198 23.85 -26.36 -8.11
N GLY A 199 24.50 -27.19 -7.29
CA GLY A 199 25.81 -26.89 -6.72
C GLY A 199 25.77 -26.23 -5.33
N HIS A 200 26.88 -26.40 -4.61
CA HIS A 200 27.23 -25.59 -3.45
C HIS A 200 27.85 -24.29 -4.00
N THR A 201 27.13 -23.17 -3.91
CA THR A 201 27.70 -21.85 -4.22
C THR A 201 28.58 -21.42 -3.05
N MET A 202 29.73 -22.07 -2.92
CA MET A 202 30.73 -21.70 -1.93
C MET A 202 31.90 -21.04 -2.67
N GLU A 203 32.29 -19.84 -2.21
CA GLU A 203 33.44 -19.11 -2.72
C GLU A 203 34.71 -19.75 -2.16
N PHE A 204 35.74 -19.97 -2.98
CA PHE A 204 37.02 -20.48 -2.49
C PHE A 204 37.62 -19.48 -1.49
N GLU A 205 37.89 -19.94 -0.26
CA GLU A 205 38.45 -19.11 0.81
C GLU A 205 39.97 -19.28 0.85
N GLN A 206 40.44 -20.52 1.03
CA GLN A 206 41.85 -20.86 1.14
C GLN A 206 42.10 -22.35 0.94
N ILE A 207 43.37 -22.73 0.77
CA ILE A 207 43.80 -24.14 0.84
C ILE A 207 44.33 -24.38 2.25
N LYS A 208 43.75 -25.33 2.98
CA LYS A 208 44.22 -25.74 4.30
C LYS A 208 44.70 -27.19 4.28
N GLU A 209 45.40 -27.59 5.33
CA GLU A 209 45.72 -29.00 5.57
C GLU A 209 44.43 -29.79 5.88
N TYR A 210 44.35 -31.02 5.38
CA TYR A 210 43.23 -31.91 5.63
C TYR A 210 43.22 -32.35 7.10
N VAL A 211 42.07 -32.20 7.76
CA VAL A 211 41.84 -32.73 9.11
C VAL A 211 40.77 -33.82 9.05
N SER A 212 40.93 -34.85 9.87
CA SER A 212 39.96 -35.93 10.02
C SER A 212 38.55 -35.37 10.30
N GLY A 213 37.65 -35.53 9.33
CA GLY A 213 36.29 -34.98 9.35
C GLY A 213 35.96 -34.06 8.18
N ASP A 214 36.96 -33.56 7.45
CA ASP A 214 36.76 -32.77 6.23
C ASP A 214 36.31 -33.65 5.03
N ASP A 215 35.57 -33.08 4.07
CA ASP A 215 35.06 -33.80 2.89
C ASP A 215 36.17 -34.08 1.87
N VAL A 216 36.52 -35.36 1.69
CA VAL A 216 37.51 -35.86 0.73
C VAL A 216 37.26 -35.42 -0.72
N ARG A 217 36.03 -35.03 -1.09
CA ARG A 217 35.73 -34.52 -2.44
C ARG A 217 36.34 -33.15 -2.73
N THR A 218 36.73 -32.43 -1.69
CA THR A 218 37.29 -31.08 -1.80
C THR A 218 38.82 -31.07 -1.81
N ILE A 219 39.47 -32.25 -1.83
CA ILE A 219 40.93 -32.39 -1.89
C ILE A 219 41.51 -31.68 -3.12
N ASN A 220 42.53 -30.84 -2.89
CA ASN A 220 43.27 -30.17 -3.93
C ASN A 220 44.52 -30.98 -4.31
N TRP A 221 44.38 -31.91 -5.25
CA TRP A 221 45.47 -32.80 -5.68
C TRP A 221 46.72 -32.05 -6.15
N LYS A 222 46.57 -30.86 -6.74
CA LYS A 222 47.70 -30.03 -7.20
C LYS A 222 48.49 -29.44 -6.03
N ALA A 223 47.81 -29.00 -4.97
CA ALA A 223 48.46 -28.50 -3.76
C ALA A 223 49.07 -29.64 -2.94
N THR A 224 48.36 -30.78 -2.83
CA THR A 224 48.85 -32.01 -2.19
C THR A 224 50.16 -32.48 -2.82
N ALA A 225 50.23 -32.57 -4.16
CA ALA A 225 51.44 -33.02 -4.85
C ALA A 225 52.65 -32.08 -4.66
N LYS A 226 52.43 -30.80 -4.35
CA LYS A 226 53.51 -29.82 -4.12
C LYS A 226 54.01 -29.79 -2.68
N ARG A 227 53.11 -29.99 -1.70
CA ARG A 227 53.46 -29.94 -0.28
C ARG A 227 53.84 -31.29 0.32
N GLY A 228 53.42 -32.41 -0.28
CA GLY A 228 53.65 -33.75 0.26
C GLY A 228 52.66 -34.16 1.37
N GLU A 229 51.70 -33.30 1.69
CA GLU A 229 50.66 -33.50 2.71
C GLU A 229 49.28 -33.31 2.08
N LEU A 230 48.24 -33.96 2.63
CA LEU A 230 46.87 -33.85 2.09
C LEU A 230 46.34 -32.42 2.27
N MET A 231 46.08 -31.73 1.15
CA MET A 231 45.56 -30.37 1.13
C MET A 231 44.11 -30.35 0.65
N ILE A 232 43.28 -29.51 1.25
CA ILE A 232 41.85 -29.38 0.95
C ILE A 232 41.49 -27.94 0.59
N ASN A 233 40.62 -27.77 -0.41
CA ASN A 233 40.03 -26.48 -0.71
C ASN A 233 38.96 -26.16 0.33
N GLN A 234 39.21 -25.16 1.16
CA GLN A 234 38.20 -24.60 2.05
C GLN A 234 37.36 -23.61 1.25
N PHE A 235 36.05 -23.79 1.30
CA PHE A 235 35.11 -22.88 0.68
C PHE A 235 34.26 -22.22 1.76
N GLN A 236 33.94 -20.94 1.57
CA GLN A 236 33.07 -20.14 2.43
C GLN A 236 31.74 -19.90 1.73
N ASP A 237 30.66 -19.72 2.49
CA ASP A 237 29.38 -19.30 1.92
C ASP A 237 29.53 -17.98 1.14
N GLU A 238 28.88 -17.93 -0.03
CA GLU A 238 28.89 -16.81 -0.96
C GLU A 238 28.69 -15.44 -0.26
N LYS A 239 29.61 -14.50 -0.55
CA LYS A 239 29.60 -13.14 0.01
C LYS A 239 28.27 -12.43 -0.24
N SER A 240 27.91 -11.56 0.71
CA SER A 240 26.77 -10.63 0.62
C SER A 240 26.77 -9.86 -0.71
N GLN A 241 25.85 -10.22 -1.60
CA GLN A 241 25.78 -9.67 -2.95
C GLN A 241 25.05 -8.32 -2.94
N PRO A 242 25.55 -7.29 -3.65
CA PRO A 242 24.82 -6.05 -3.84
C PRO A 242 23.67 -6.22 -4.83
N VAL A 243 22.46 -5.87 -4.39
CA VAL A 243 21.26 -5.83 -5.23
C VAL A 243 20.66 -4.43 -5.18
N TYR A 244 20.40 -3.84 -6.35
CA TYR A 244 19.81 -2.52 -6.48
C TYR A 244 18.40 -2.61 -7.06
N SER A 245 17.43 -1.99 -6.39
CA SER A 245 16.17 -1.61 -7.02
C SER A 245 16.37 -0.29 -7.77
N ILE A 246 16.21 -0.32 -9.09
CA ILE A 246 16.25 0.87 -9.94
C ILE A 246 14.81 1.19 -10.36
N ILE A 247 14.27 2.31 -9.93
CA ILE A 247 12.88 2.68 -10.18
C ILE A 247 12.82 3.85 -11.15
N ASP A 248 12.15 3.64 -12.28
CA ASP A 248 11.76 4.72 -13.20
C ASP A 248 10.59 5.50 -12.57
N ALA A 249 10.75 6.82 -12.46
CA ALA A 249 9.76 7.76 -11.94
C ALA A 249 9.29 8.75 -13.03
N SER A 250 9.43 8.38 -14.31
CA SER A 250 8.92 9.14 -15.45
C SER A 250 7.42 8.95 -15.68
N ARG A 251 6.89 9.64 -16.70
CA ARG A 251 5.46 9.61 -17.05
C ARG A 251 4.91 8.21 -17.36
N VAL A 252 5.72 7.29 -17.88
CA VAL A 252 5.28 5.93 -18.26
C VAL A 252 4.85 5.09 -17.05
N MET A 253 5.30 5.49 -15.86
CA MET A 253 4.99 4.83 -14.58
C MET A 253 3.78 5.46 -13.86
N LYS A 254 3.20 6.53 -14.42
CA LYS A 254 1.99 7.19 -13.88
C LYS A 254 0.69 6.48 -14.25
N MET A 255 0.75 5.48 -15.14
CA MET A 255 -0.43 4.73 -15.56
C MET A 255 -1.18 4.16 -14.34
N PRO A 256 -2.48 4.45 -14.19
CA PRO A 256 -3.28 3.96 -13.07
C PRO A 256 -3.68 2.50 -13.29
N PHE A 257 -3.82 1.77 -12.19
CA PHE A 257 -4.19 0.37 -12.13
C PHE A 257 -4.82 0.07 -10.76
N ASN A 258 -6.09 -0.36 -10.73
CA ASN A 258 -6.83 -0.62 -9.50
C ASN A 258 -6.73 0.49 -8.44
N GLY A 259 -6.67 1.76 -8.89
CA GLY A 259 -6.56 2.95 -8.04
C GLY A 259 -5.14 3.34 -7.61
N LEU A 260 -4.11 2.55 -7.95
CA LEU A 260 -2.70 2.85 -7.71
C LEU A 260 -1.98 3.14 -9.02
N THR A 261 -0.83 3.79 -9.00
CA THR A 261 0.05 3.92 -10.17
C THR A 261 1.00 2.74 -10.30
N LEU A 262 1.53 2.48 -11.50
CA LEU A 262 2.61 1.49 -11.69
C LEU A 262 3.84 1.79 -10.82
N LEU A 263 4.14 3.08 -10.60
CA LEU A 263 5.17 3.52 -9.67
C LEU A 263 4.88 3.02 -8.23
N ASP A 264 3.63 3.08 -7.77
CA ASP A 264 3.27 2.64 -6.42
C ASP A 264 3.49 1.14 -6.23
N TYR A 265 3.17 0.35 -7.26
CA TYR A 265 3.48 -1.08 -7.29
C TYR A 265 4.99 -1.33 -7.25
N ALA A 266 5.77 -0.61 -8.07
CA ALA A 266 7.23 -0.72 -8.08
C ALA A 266 7.85 -0.37 -6.71
N ILE A 267 7.34 0.69 -6.06
CA ILE A 267 7.78 1.11 -4.73
C ILE A 267 7.44 0.05 -3.66
N ASN A 268 6.21 -0.48 -3.67
CA ASN A 268 5.80 -1.53 -2.74
C ASN A 268 6.62 -2.82 -2.94
N SER A 269 6.86 -3.20 -4.21
CA SER A 269 7.70 -4.34 -4.58
C SER A 269 9.14 -4.15 -4.13
N SER A 270 9.72 -2.97 -4.38
CA SER A 270 11.09 -2.65 -3.97
C SER A 270 11.27 -2.71 -2.44
N LEU A 271 10.30 -2.21 -1.66
CA LEU A 271 10.33 -2.31 -0.20
C LEU A 271 10.27 -3.78 0.27
N ALA A 272 9.32 -4.54 -0.25
CA ALA A 272 9.15 -5.96 0.06
C ALA A 272 10.41 -6.77 -0.29
N PHE A 273 10.94 -6.54 -1.50
CA PHE A 273 12.17 -7.12 -1.98
C PHE A 273 13.37 -6.77 -1.08
N SER A 274 13.56 -5.49 -0.76
CA SER A 274 14.66 -5.00 0.08
C SER A 274 14.66 -5.67 1.46
N ASN A 275 13.48 -5.81 2.08
CA ASN A 275 13.33 -6.51 3.36
C ASN A 275 13.75 -8.00 3.25
N ILE A 276 13.38 -8.67 2.16
CA ILE A 276 13.74 -10.08 1.94
C ILE A 276 15.24 -10.24 1.66
N ALA A 277 15.81 -9.38 0.82
CA ALA A 277 17.25 -9.39 0.51
C ALA A 277 18.08 -9.18 1.79
N LEU A 278 17.72 -8.20 2.63
CA LEU A 278 18.37 -7.97 3.92
C LEU A 278 18.26 -9.18 4.86
N LYS A 279 17.08 -9.82 4.93
CA LYS A 279 16.88 -11.05 5.72
C LYS A 279 17.69 -12.24 5.19
N LYS A 280 18.04 -12.25 3.90
CA LYS A 280 18.93 -13.23 3.27
C LYS A 280 20.40 -12.81 3.30
N ASN A 281 20.75 -11.83 4.12
CA ASN A 281 22.11 -11.27 4.31
C ASN A 281 22.74 -10.64 3.05
N ASP A 282 21.93 -10.25 2.06
CA ASP A 282 22.41 -9.49 0.90
C ASP A 282 22.41 -7.98 1.19
N LYS A 283 23.23 -7.23 0.46
CA LYS A 283 23.23 -5.76 0.52
C LYS A 283 22.17 -5.25 -0.45
N THR A 284 21.26 -4.42 0.03
CA THR A 284 20.24 -3.81 -0.84
C THR A 284 20.52 -2.33 -1.01
N GLY A 285 20.41 -1.83 -2.23
CA GLY A 285 20.51 -0.41 -2.58
C GLY A 285 19.31 0.04 -3.41
N LEU A 286 19.16 1.34 -3.57
CA LEU A 286 18.03 1.96 -4.28
C LEU A 286 18.55 3.07 -5.19
N LEU A 287 18.06 3.12 -6.43
CA LEU A 287 18.29 4.25 -7.33
C LEU A 287 16.97 4.62 -7.99
N THR A 288 16.67 5.91 -8.07
CA THR A 288 15.44 6.40 -8.69
C THR A 288 15.78 7.46 -9.71
N PHE A 289 15.19 7.38 -10.90
CA PHE A 289 15.51 8.29 -12.00
C PHE A 289 14.27 8.64 -12.82
N SER A 290 14.34 9.76 -13.54
CA SER A 290 13.41 10.11 -14.61
C SER A 290 14.24 10.82 -15.70
N ASN A 291 14.01 12.09 -15.99
CA ASN A 291 14.91 12.91 -16.80
C ASN A 291 16.24 13.25 -16.06
N THR A 292 16.25 13.14 -14.73
CA THR A 292 17.43 13.27 -13.86
C THR A 292 17.52 12.11 -12.89
N ILE A 293 18.68 11.93 -12.26
CA ILE A 293 18.81 11.05 -11.08
C ILE A 293 18.25 11.79 -9.87
N HIS A 294 17.33 11.15 -9.14
CA HIS A 294 16.69 11.76 -7.97
C HIS A 294 17.33 11.29 -6.66
N ASN A 295 17.48 9.97 -6.50
CA ASN A 295 18.02 9.37 -5.30
C ASN A 295 18.98 8.26 -5.68
N HIS A 296 20.08 8.14 -4.93
CA HIS A 296 20.98 7.00 -4.98
C HIS A 296 21.39 6.63 -3.56
N LEU A 297 20.93 5.46 -3.12
CA LEU A 297 21.25 4.85 -1.85
C LEU A 297 22.16 3.64 -2.11
N ALA A 298 23.41 3.75 -1.68
CA ALA A 298 24.40 2.70 -1.84
C ALA A 298 23.99 1.42 -1.09
N ALA A 299 24.32 0.26 -1.66
CA ALA A 299 23.89 -1.01 -1.11
C ALA A 299 24.49 -1.28 0.28
N SER A 300 23.62 -1.55 1.26
CA SER A 300 24.02 -1.86 2.64
C SER A 300 23.23 -3.03 3.23
N SER A 301 23.84 -3.74 4.17
CA SER A 301 23.22 -4.82 4.95
C SER A 301 22.89 -4.41 6.39
N LYS A 302 23.06 -3.12 6.74
CA LYS A 302 22.76 -2.62 8.09
C LYS A 302 21.28 -2.78 8.42
N LYS A 303 20.95 -3.20 9.65
CA LYS A 303 19.55 -3.37 10.09
C LYS A 303 18.71 -2.09 9.96
N THR A 304 19.30 -0.93 10.19
CA THR A 304 18.63 0.37 10.05
C THR A 304 18.37 0.79 8.61
N HIS A 305 19.02 0.14 7.64
CA HIS A 305 18.97 0.53 6.24
C HIS A 305 17.57 0.40 5.62
N LEU A 306 16.77 -0.57 6.08
CA LEU A 306 15.39 -0.74 5.62
C LEU A 306 14.54 0.50 5.93
N ASN A 307 14.74 1.14 7.08
CA ASN A 307 14.04 2.38 7.42
C ASN A 307 14.49 3.52 6.51
N THR A 308 15.77 3.62 6.18
CA THR A 308 16.27 4.61 5.20
C THR A 308 15.64 4.40 3.82
N ILE A 309 15.55 3.15 3.35
CA ILE A 309 14.87 2.81 2.09
C ILE A 309 13.41 3.22 2.16
N LEU A 310 12.71 2.90 3.25
CA LEU A 310 11.30 3.24 3.44
C LEU A 310 11.06 4.76 3.37
N GLU A 311 11.91 5.57 3.99
CA GLU A 311 11.78 7.04 3.95
C GLU A 311 12.09 7.60 2.55
N VAL A 312 13.11 7.07 1.85
CA VAL A 312 13.36 7.48 0.46
C VAL A 312 12.17 7.12 -0.43
N LEU A 313 11.69 5.87 -0.35
CA LEU A 313 10.55 5.39 -1.13
C LEU A 313 9.25 6.17 -0.87
N TYR A 314 9.05 6.64 0.37
CA TYR A 314 7.92 7.50 0.72
C TYR A 314 7.93 8.81 -0.07
N SER A 315 9.10 9.41 -0.29
CA SER A 315 9.26 10.70 -0.97
C SER A 315 9.17 10.64 -2.50
N ILE A 316 9.15 9.45 -3.10
CA ILE A 316 9.16 9.30 -4.56
C ILE A 316 7.77 9.60 -5.13
N SER A 317 7.76 10.48 -6.13
CA SER A 317 6.62 10.81 -6.97
C SER A 317 7.00 10.74 -8.45
N THR A 318 6.01 10.60 -9.33
CA THR A 318 6.24 10.65 -10.77
C THR A 318 6.43 12.08 -11.26
N ASN A 319 7.26 12.25 -12.28
CA ASN A 319 7.36 13.49 -13.05
C ASN A 319 6.65 13.32 -14.41
N PHE A 320 6.31 14.45 -15.06
CA PHE A 320 5.69 14.46 -16.39
C PHE A 320 6.68 14.24 -17.54
N LEU A 321 7.99 14.27 -17.25
CA LEU A 321 9.05 14.10 -18.24
C LEU A 321 9.36 12.61 -18.50
N ASP A 322 9.93 12.33 -19.67
CA ASP A 322 10.42 11.00 -20.05
C ASP A 322 11.72 10.63 -19.31
N SER A 323 11.99 9.33 -19.22
CA SER A 323 13.20 8.82 -18.59
C SER A 323 14.44 8.91 -19.49
N ASP A 324 15.55 9.38 -18.91
CA ASP A 324 16.86 9.45 -19.54
C ASP A 324 17.73 8.27 -19.11
N PHE A 325 17.71 7.22 -19.94
CA PHE A 325 18.50 6.00 -19.72
C PHE A 325 20.02 6.23 -19.91
N GLY A 326 20.42 7.26 -20.64
CA GLY A 326 21.82 7.63 -20.80
C GLY A 326 22.41 8.13 -19.47
N ARG A 327 21.67 9.00 -18.78
CA ARG A 327 22.00 9.45 -17.42
C ARG A 327 21.98 8.31 -16.41
N LEU A 328 20.98 7.42 -16.48
CA LEU A 328 20.96 6.21 -15.66
C LEU A 328 22.23 5.38 -15.86
N TYR A 329 22.59 5.08 -17.11
CA TYR A 329 23.78 4.31 -17.43
C TYR A 329 25.06 4.96 -16.90
N ALA A 330 25.21 6.27 -17.09
CA ALA A 330 26.35 7.02 -16.58
C ALA A 330 26.45 6.97 -15.05
N GLU A 331 25.32 7.12 -14.35
CA GLU A 331 25.29 7.08 -12.88
C GLU A 331 25.64 5.69 -12.35
N VAL A 332 25.02 4.63 -12.90
CA VAL A 332 25.31 3.24 -12.51
C VAL A 332 26.78 2.92 -12.76
N LYS A 333 27.31 3.25 -13.95
CA LYS A 333 28.73 3.01 -14.29
C LYS A 333 29.69 3.72 -13.32
N ARG A 334 29.32 4.90 -12.82
CA ARG A 334 30.14 5.71 -11.91
C ARG A 334 30.04 5.26 -10.45
N LYS A 335 28.85 4.90 -9.98
CA LYS A 335 28.56 4.68 -8.54
C LYS A 335 28.45 3.21 -8.14
N ILE A 336 28.04 2.33 -9.06
CA ILE A 336 27.88 0.90 -8.81
C ILE A 336 29.05 0.19 -9.51
N THR A 337 30.20 0.16 -8.84
CA THR A 337 31.44 -0.35 -9.42
C THR A 337 31.56 -1.88 -9.37
N HIS A 338 30.87 -2.52 -8.43
CA HIS A 338 30.89 -3.97 -8.26
C HIS A 338 29.77 -4.64 -9.05
N ARG A 339 30.03 -5.85 -9.55
CA ARG A 339 29.01 -6.72 -10.14
C ARG A 339 27.85 -6.86 -9.16
N SER A 340 26.65 -6.55 -9.63
CA SER A 340 25.46 -6.38 -8.80
C SER A 340 24.25 -6.92 -9.57
N LEU A 341 23.17 -7.25 -8.86
CA LEU A 341 21.86 -7.48 -9.47
C LEU A 341 21.13 -6.15 -9.58
N LEU A 342 20.69 -5.78 -10.77
CA LEU A 342 19.92 -4.57 -11.02
C LEU A 342 18.48 -4.98 -11.35
N LEU A 343 17.54 -4.67 -10.47
CA LEU A 343 16.11 -4.83 -10.69
C LEU A 343 15.55 -3.50 -11.19
N LEU A 344 15.42 -3.37 -12.51
CA LEU A 344 14.93 -2.16 -13.17
C LEU A 344 13.41 -2.22 -13.33
N TYR A 345 12.69 -1.42 -12.56
CA TYR A 345 11.25 -1.21 -12.68
C TYR A 345 10.99 -0.07 -13.67
N THR A 346 10.44 -0.39 -14.83
CA THR A 346 10.11 0.58 -15.89
C THR A 346 8.92 0.07 -16.70
N ASN A 347 8.42 0.88 -17.62
CA ASN A 347 7.42 0.46 -18.58
C ASN A 347 7.77 0.99 -19.97
N PHE A 348 7.44 0.20 -21.00
CA PHE A 348 7.59 0.61 -22.40
C PHE A 348 6.23 0.59 -23.05
N GLU A 349 5.80 1.72 -23.61
CA GLU A 349 4.51 1.82 -24.32
C GLU A 349 4.53 1.02 -25.64
N HIS A 350 5.66 1.06 -26.36
CA HIS A 350 5.83 0.44 -27.67
C HIS A 350 7.23 -0.19 -27.83
N SER A 351 7.38 -1.13 -28.76
CA SER A 351 8.66 -1.81 -29.02
C SER A 351 9.74 -0.84 -29.47
N SER A 352 9.38 0.19 -30.22
CA SER A 352 10.30 1.27 -30.64
C SER A 352 10.84 2.07 -29.47
N ALA A 353 10.03 2.32 -28.43
CA ALA A 353 10.45 2.99 -27.21
C ALA A 353 11.49 2.14 -26.46
N MET A 354 11.26 0.84 -26.32
CA MET A 354 12.23 -0.09 -25.74
C MET A 354 13.53 -0.15 -26.56
N GLN A 355 13.42 -0.27 -27.89
CA GLN A 355 14.56 -0.37 -28.80
C GLN A 355 15.48 0.86 -28.71
N ARG A 356 14.91 2.06 -28.50
CA ARG A 356 15.69 3.29 -28.26
C ARG A 356 16.56 3.20 -27.01
N GLN A 357 16.09 2.50 -25.97
CA GLN A 357 16.82 2.36 -24.70
C GLN A 357 17.74 1.14 -24.66
N LEU A 358 17.59 0.22 -25.61
CA LEU A 358 18.33 -1.03 -25.67
C LEU A 358 19.87 -0.87 -25.60
N PRO A 359 20.51 0.13 -26.26
CA PRO A 359 21.96 0.31 -26.13
C PRO A 359 22.42 0.53 -24.69
N TYR A 360 21.66 1.30 -23.90
CA TYR A 360 21.97 1.56 -22.49
C TYR A 360 21.73 0.32 -21.62
N LEU A 361 20.63 -0.40 -21.87
CA LEU A 361 20.33 -1.65 -21.17
C LEU A 361 21.40 -2.71 -21.42
N LYS A 362 21.90 -2.83 -22.66
CA LYS A 362 23.05 -3.69 -22.99
C LYS A 362 24.31 -3.26 -22.25
N GLY A 363 24.57 -1.94 -22.20
CA GLY A 363 25.70 -1.40 -21.45
C GLY A 363 25.66 -1.76 -19.96
N LEU A 364 24.46 -1.76 -19.35
CA LEU A 364 24.25 -2.18 -17.97
C LEU A 364 24.45 -3.70 -17.80
N SER A 365 23.89 -4.52 -18.70
CA SER A 365 23.94 -5.99 -18.59
C SER A 365 25.33 -6.59 -18.81
N GLN A 366 26.26 -5.84 -19.44
CA GLN A 366 27.65 -6.27 -19.58
C GLN A 366 28.39 -6.39 -18.24
N LYS A 367 28.12 -5.48 -17.29
CA LYS A 367 28.80 -5.45 -15.98
C LYS A 367 27.97 -6.02 -14.83
N HIS A 368 26.64 -5.99 -14.97
CA HIS A 368 25.71 -6.34 -13.91
C HIS A 368 24.68 -7.34 -14.42
N VAL A 369 24.09 -8.13 -13.52
CA VAL A 369 22.94 -8.95 -13.87
C VAL A 369 21.73 -8.03 -13.92
N LEU A 370 21.25 -7.70 -15.12
CA LEU A 370 20.11 -6.80 -15.30
C LEU A 370 18.82 -7.60 -15.46
N VAL A 371 17.84 -7.30 -14.61
CA VAL A 371 16.45 -7.75 -14.73
C VAL A 371 15.57 -6.54 -15.04
N VAL A 372 14.94 -6.54 -16.21
CA VAL A 372 13.97 -5.52 -16.60
C VAL A 372 12.57 -5.99 -16.25
N ILE A 373 11.93 -5.27 -15.35
CA ILE A 373 10.61 -5.57 -14.80
C ILE A 373 9.63 -4.56 -15.39
N PHE A 374 8.64 -5.05 -16.15
CA PHE A 374 7.64 -4.21 -16.79
C PHE A 374 6.27 -4.89 -16.83
N PHE A 375 5.25 -4.09 -17.14
CA PHE A 375 3.88 -4.42 -16.80
C PHE A 375 3.06 -4.93 -17.98
N GLU A 376 2.21 -5.91 -17.71
CA GLU A 376 1.07 -6.28 -18.55
C GLU A 376 -0.12 -5.35 -18.24
N ASN A 377 -0.86 -4.98 -19.29
CA ASN A 377 -2.12 -4.26 -19.12
C ASN A 377 -3.27 -5.27 -19.00
N THR A 378 -3.86 -5.42 -17.81
CA THR A 378 -4.96 -6.37 -17.56
C THR A 378 -6.28 -5.91 -18.17
N GLU A 379 -6.48 -4.61 -18.41
CA GLU A 379 -7.69 -4.11 -19.07
C GLU A 379 -7.79 -4.62 -20.51
N LEU A 380 -6.64 -4.77 -21.19
CA LEU A 380 -6.59 -5.35 -22.53
C LEU A 380 -6.95 -6.84 -22.52
N GLU A 381 -6.67 -7.57 -21.44
CA GLU A 381 -7.00 -9.00 -21.32
C GLU A 381 -8.52 -9.22 -21.33
N VAL A 382 -9.28 -8.32 -20.71
CA VAL A 382 -10.75 -8.33 -20.76
C VAL A 382 -11.25 -8.13 -22.20
N LEU A 383 -10.64 -7.21 -22.96
CA LEU A 383 -10.98 -6.98 -24.37
C LEU A 383 -10.62 -8.16 -25.27
N ILE A 384 -9.49 -8.83 -25.00
CA ILE A 384 -9.03 -9.99 -25.77
C ILE A 384 -9.94 -11.21 -25.55
N THR A 385 -10.39 -11.42 -24.31
CA THR A 385 -11.21 -12.57 -23.93
C THR A 385 -12.69 -12.41 -24.29
N LYS A 386 -13.22 -11.19 -24.29
CA LYS A 386 -14.60 -10.91 -24.69
C LYS A 386 -14.87 -11.37 -26.13
N LYS A 387 -16.03 -12.00 -26.34
CA LYS A 387 -16.52 -12.35 -27.69
C LYS A 387 -17.02 -11.07 -28.37
N ALA A 388 -16.42 -10.73 -29.52
CA ALA A 388 -16.83 -9.57 -30.30
C ALA A 388 -18.15 -9.87 -31.04
N GLN A 389 -19.09 -8.93 -31.02
CA GLN A 389 -20.42 -9.05 -31.63
C GLN A 389 -20.61 -8.11 -32.83
N ASN A 390 -19.78 -7.09 -32.98
CA ASN A 390 -19.86 -6.09 -34.06
C ASN A 390 -18.46 -5.74 -34.59
N THR A 391 -18.42 -5.09 -35.76
CA THR A 391 -17.17 -4.69 -36.42
C THR A 391 -16.25 -3.81 -35.55
N PRO A 392 -16.75 -2.76 -34.85
CA PRO A 392 -15.92 -1.98 -33.92
C PRO A 392 -15.26 -2.83 -32.82
N GLU A 393 -16.00 -3.78 -32.23
CA GLU A 393 -15.45 -4.69 -31.22
C GLU A 393 -14.36 -5.61 -31.80
N ILE A 394 -14.48 -6.03 -33.05
CA ILE A 394 -13.41 -6.78 -33.75
C ILE A 394 -12.15 -5.91 -33.83
N TYR A 395 -12.26 -4.64 -34.26
CA TYR A 395 -11.12 -3.74 -34.32
C TYR A 395 -10.46 -3.53 -32.95
N HIS A 396 -11.24 -3.23 -31.90
CA HIS A 396 -10.70 -3.06 -30.56
C HIS A 396 -9.98 -4.32 -30.07
N LYS A 397 -10.56 -5.50 -30.32
CA LYS A 397 -9.95 -6.79 -29.97
C LYS A 397 -8.64 -7.03 -30.72
N THR A 398 -8.58 -6.76 -32.03
CA THR A 398 -7.36 -6.91 -32.83
C THR A 398 -6.25 -5.98 -32.34
N ILE A 399 -6.57 -4.71 -32.02
CA ILE A 399 -5.59 -3.76 -31.48
C ILE A 399 -5.09 -4.22 -30.10
N ALA A 400 -5.99 -4.67 -29.21
CA ALA A 400 -5.61 -5.19 -27.90
C ALA A 400 -4.68 -6.42 -28.02
N GLN A 401 -4.99 -7.35 -28.93
CA GLN A 401 -4.14 -8.50 -29.24
C GLN A 401 -2.77 -8.09 -29.78
N LYS A 402 -2.72 -7.11 -30.68
CA LYS A 402 -1.46 -6.57 -31.22
C LYS A 402 -0.58 -5.98 -30.11
N ILE A 403 -1.14 -5.15 -29.23
CA ILE A 403 -0.41 -4.57 -28.10
C ILE A 403 0.12 -5.66 -27.16
N HIS A 404 -0.71 -6.66 -26.83
CA HIS A 404 -0.29 -7.79 -26.00
C HIS A 404 0.83 -8.60 -26.67
N TYR A 405 0.77 -8.81 -27.99
CA TYR A 405 1.81 -9.49 -28.74
C TYR A 405 3.12 -8.68 -28.78
N GLU A 406 3.05 -7.36 -28.95
CA GLU A 406 4.23 -6.47 -28.91
C GLU A 406 4.98 -6.58 -27.58
N LYS A 407 4.27 -6.67 -26.43
CA LYS A 407 4.92 -6.90 -25.12
C LYS A 407 5.71 -8.21 -25.09
N LYS A 408 5.18 -9.30 -25.66
CA LYS A 408 5.89 -10.58 -25.76
C LYS A 408 7.10 -10.50 -26.69
N LEU A 409 7.02 -9.73 -27.77
CA LEU A 409 8.18 -9.47 -28.63
C LEU A 409 9.27 -8.69 -27.89
N MET A 410 8.91 -7.70 -27.07
CA MET A 410 9.88 -6.97 -26.25
C MET A 410 10.62 -7.88 -25.28
N VAL A 411 9.91 -8.81 -24.63
CA VAL A 411 10.53 -9.85 -23.77
C VAL A 411 11.58 -10.63 -24.55
N LYS A 412 11.21 -11.20 -25.71
CA LYS A 412 12.12 -11.99 -26.55
C LYS A 412 13.33 -11.19 -27.01
N GLU A 413 13.15 -9.92 -27.37
CA GLU A 413 14.25 -9.07 -27.81
C GLU A 413 15.21 -8.74 -26.67
N LEU A 414 14.72 -8.47 -25.46
CA LEU A 414 15.57 -8.27 -24.29
C LEU A 414 16.34 -9.56 -23.94
N GLU A 415 15.66 -10.72 -23.95
CA GLU A 415 16.28 -12.02 -23.67
C GLU A 415 17.35 -12.40 -24.71
N LYS A 416 17.10 -12.12 -25.99
CA LYS A 416 18.08 -12.30 -27.08
C LYS A 416 19.38 -11.51 -26.83
N ASN A 417 19.28 -10.40 -26.10
CA ASN A 417 20.42 -9.56 -25.73
C ASN A 417 20.97 -9.89 -24.33
N GLY A 418 20.64 -11.05 -23.77
CA GLY A 418 21.14 -11.52 -22.47
C GLY A 418 20.54 -10.78 -21.26
N ILE A 419 19.49 -9.98 -21.46
CA ILE A 419 18.82 -9.22 -20.41
C ILE A 419 17.68 -10.08 -19.85
N GLN A 420 17.70 -10.33 -18.55
CA GLN A 420 16.62 -11.05 -17.88
C GLN A 420 15.38 -10.15 -17.81
N THR A 421 14.18 -10.72 -17.89
CA THR A 421 12.95 -9.93 -17.81
C THR A 421 11.92 -10.53 -16.88
N VAL A 422 11.03 -9.67 -16.38
CA VAL A 422 9.80 -10.04 -15.68
C VAL A 422 8.68 -9.22 -16.29
N LEU A 423 7.89 -9.84 -17.17
CA LEU A 423 6.63 -9.30 -17.66
C LEU A 423 5.51 -9.79 -16.75
N THR A 424 4.78 -8.89 -16.09
CA THR A 424 3.80 -9.30 -15.08
C THR A 424 2.67 -8.30 -14.88
N LYS A 425 1.55 -8.78 -14.37
CA LYS A 425 0.45 -7.94 -13.88
C LYS A 425 0.93 -7.15 -12.64
N PRO A 426 0.49 -5.90 -12.44
CA PRO A 426 0.92 -5.09 -11.29
C PRO A 426 0.70 -5.77 -9.93
N GLU A 427 -0.38 -6.53 -9.80
CA GLU A 427 -0.77 -7.27 -8.59
C GLU A 427 0.24 -8.35 -8.19
N ASP A 428 0.85 -9.00 -9.18
CA ASP A 428 1.80 -10.11 -9.00
C ASP A 428 3.26 -9.64 -9.00
N LEU A 429 3.51 -8.35 -9.23
CA LEU A 429 4.83 -7.75 -9.37
C LEU A 429 5.77 -8.15 -8.24
N THR A 430 5.32 -7.99 -6.99
CA THR A 430 6.14 -8.25 -5.82
C THR A 430 6.58 -9.71 -5.75
N VAL A 431 5.64 -10.63 -5.94
CA VAL A 431 5.88 -12.07 -5.89
C VAL A 431 6.84 -12.48 -7.01
N ASN A 432 6.56 -12.06 -8.24
CA ASN A 432 7.38 -12.42 -9.39
C ASN A 432 8.80 -11.83 -9.33
N THR A 433 8.94 -10.63 -8.77
CA THR A 433 10.26 -10.03 -8.56
C THR A 433 11.08 -10.82 -7.53
N ILE A 434 10.48 -11.17 -6.39
CA ILE A 434 11.14 -11.98 -5.36
C ILE A 434 11.53 -13.35 -5.94
N ASN A 435 10.62 -13.98 -6.68
CA ASN A 435 10.85 -15.27 -7.32
C ASN A 435 12.01 -15.20 -8.32
N LYS A 436 12.07 -14.15 -9.14
CA LYS A 436 13.15 -13.94 -10.10
C LYS A 436 14.50 -13.77 -9.40
N TYR A 437 14.54 -13.01 -8.30
CA TYR A 437 15.74 -12.89 -7.48
C TYR A 437 16.18 -14.25 -6.91
N LEU A 438 15.25 -15.01 -6.32
CA LEU A 438 15.57 -16.33 -5.76
C LEU A 438 16.04 -17.31 -6.84
N GLU A 439 15.46 -17.24 -8.04
CA GLU A 439 15.91 -18.01 -9.21
C GLU A 439 17.35 -17.67 -9.60
N ILE A 440 17.67 -16.39 -9.76
CA ILE A 440 19.01 -15.93 -10.15
C ILE A 440 20.05 -16.36 -9.10
N LYS A 441 19.72 -16.21 -7.81
CA LYS A 441 20.58 -16.64 -6.71
C LYS A 441 20.76 -18.16 -6.69
N ALA A 442 19.71 -18.94 -6.92
CA ALA A 442 19.80 -20.40 -6.98
C ALA A 442 20.59 -20.93 -8.18
N ARG A 443 20.70 -20.15 -9.27
CA ARG A 443 21.47 -20.50 -10.47
C ARG A 443 22.94 -20.05 -10.40
N GLY A 444 23.34 -19.26 -9.39
CA GLY A 444 24.70 -18.72 -9.28
C GLY A 444 25.09 -17.78 -10.44
N ILE A 445 24.12 -17.05 -11.01
CA ILE A 445 24.37 -16.13 -12.15
C ILE A 445 25.05 -14.82 -11.70
N LEU A 446 24.92 -14.49 -10.41
CA LEU A 446 25.39 -13.25 -9.80
C LEU A 446 26.86 -13.26 -9.46
#